data_AF-A0A1C6R847-F1
#
_entry.id   AF-A0A1C6R847-F1
#
_cell.length_a   1.000
_cell.length_b   1.000
_cell.length_c   1.000
_cell.angle_alpha   90.00
_cell.angle_beta   90.00
_cell.angle_gamma   90.00
#
_symmetry.space_group_name_H-M   'P 1'
#
loop_
_entity.id
_entity.type
_entity.pdbx_description
1 polymer ?
#
loop_
_entity_poly.entity_id
_entity_poly.type
_entity_poly.pdbx_seq_one_letter_code
_entity_poly.pdbx_strand_id
1 'polypeptide(L)'
;MQLLAYCKGMPDLTDDIAALLHPLPRPLPAHADDHETDLYERQLKEVLTCRADTVRRLREVWTTHDYDPLLFALGEQQRVKAAAEERIRLLVAYAREFVSPRPYTQEALAAEMEASPSAVRGAYDHQDVEIVASATGRRTTVVQQPAAPGTLNALISELEDRTSAPGREHVAGVAQALLDHGWTPYPPVRRTPNPKYARRYVRWERRWPHGTVISLYQEPAGFLGTYARMAPDDPRWFSETYGINADGEKVTASDIATALAAYINRVSQHDAERGRR
;
A
#
# COMPACT_ATOMS: atom_id res chain seq x y z
N MET A 1 1.90 -41.94 15.41
CA MET A 1 0.50 -42.36 15.67
C MET A 1 0.17 -42.50 17.17
N GLN A 2 0.72 -41.64 18.06
CA GLN A 2 0.48 -41.72 19.51
C GLN A 2 0.03 -40.39 20.16
N LEU A 3 -0.23 -39.34 19.37
CA LEU A 3 -0.76 -38.06 19.85
C LEU A 3 -2.30 -37.98 19.86
N LEU A 4 -2.99 -38.97 19.25
CA LEU A 4 -4.45 -38.95 19.09
C LEU A 4 -5.24 -39.43 20.32
N ALA A 5 -4.59 -39.95 21.36
CA ALA A 5 -5.27 -40.58 22.50
C ALA A 5 -5.43 -39.68 23.74
N TYR A 6 -4.84 -38.47 23.76
CA TYR A 6 -4.75 -37.67 25.01
C TYR A 6 -5.84 -36.59 25.19
N CYS A 7 -6.77 -36.41 24.24
CA CYS A 7 -7.69 -35.25 24.24
C CYS A 7 -9.17 -35.59 24.40
N LYS A 8 -9.52 -36.63 25.18
CA LYS A 8 -10.94 -36.88 25.51
C LYS A 8 -11.34 -36.02 26.72
N GLY A 9 -11.62 -34.74 26.48
CA GLY A 9 -12.10 -33.80 27.51
C GLY A 9 -11.59 -32.35 27.40
N MET A 10 -10.64 -32.06 26.51
CA MET A 10 -10.28 -30.69 26.13
C MET A 10 -11.08 -30.31 24.87
N PRO A 11 -11.56 -29.04 24.75
CA PRO A 11 -12.00 -28.52 23.46
C PRO A 11 -10.91 -28.79 22.40
N ASP A 12 -11.32 -29.19 21.19
CA ASP A 12 -10.40 -29.28 20.07
C ASP A 12 -9.82 -27.87 19.84
N LEU A 13 -8.49 -27.75 19.72
CA LEU A 13 -7.82 -26.47 19.47
C LEU A 13 -8.48 -25.71 18.29
N THR A 14 -8.94 -26.43 17.28
CA THR A 14 -9.64 -25.83 16.14
C THR A 14 -11.03 -25.27 16.48
N ASP A 15 -11.74 -25.89 17.43
CA ASP A 15 -13.03 -25.39 17.95
C ASP A 15 -12.79 -24.11 18.79
N ASP A 16 -11.74 -24.07 19.62
CA ASP A 16 -11.38 -22.88 20.40
C ASP A 16 -11.00 -21.70 19.50
N ILE A 17 -10.18 -21.94 18.47
CA ILE A 17 -9.82 -20.90 17.49
C ILE A 17 -11.07 -20.40 16.77
N ALA A 18 -11.95 -21.30 16.31
CA ALA A 18 -13.19 -20.90 15.65
C ALA A 18 -14.10 -20.09 16.58
N ALA A 19 -14.13 -20.44 17.87
CA ALA A 19 -14.90 -19.70 18.87
C ALA A 19 -14.40 -18.28 19.10
N LEU A 20 -13.07 -18.06 19.05
CA LEU A 20 -12.45 -16.75 19.16
C LEU A 20 -12.66 -15.89 17.89
N LEU A 21 -12.56 -16.51 16.71
CA LEU A 21 -12.72 -15.79 15.44
C LEU A 21 -14.18 -15.38 15.17
N HIS A 22 -15.15 -16.16 15.66
CA HIS A 22 -16.58 -15.95 15.44
C HIS A 22 -17.31 -15.99 16.78
N PRO A 23 -17.25 -14.93 17.60
CA PRO A 23 -17.92 -14.90 18.90
C PRO A 23 -19.44 -15.04 18.74
N LEU A 24 -20.09 -15.71 19.71
CA LEU A 24 -21.54 -15.83 19.72
C LEU A 24 -22.19 -14.44 19.84
N PRO A 25 -23.36 -14.22 19.21
CA PRO A 25 -24.10 -12.97 19.39
C PRO A 25 -24.46 -12.78 20.87
N ARG A 26 -24.60 -11.53 21.29
CA ARG A 26 -25.01 -11.21 22.66
C ARG A 26 -26.36 -11.86 22.95
N PRO A 27 -26.54 -12.54 24.12
CA PRO A 27 -27.82 -13.11 24.48
C PRO A 27 -28.94 -12.07 24.47
N LEU A 28 -30.13 -12.47 24.01
CA LEU A 28 -31.31 -11.62 24.03
C LEU A 28 -31.71 -11.23 25.46
N PRO A 29 -32.22 -10.00 25.67
CA PRO A 29 -32.86 -9.65 26.92
C PRO A 29 -34.13 -10.49 27.13
N ALA A 30 -34.52 -10.69 28.38
CA ALA A 30 -35.71 -11.50 28.73
C ALA A 30 -37.04 -10.95 28.19
N HIS A 31 -37.05 -9.71 27.67
CA HIS A 31 -38.20 -9.02 27.12
C HIS A 31 -38.04 -8.70 25.62
N ALA A 32 -37.18 -9.45 24.93
CA ALA A 32 -37.03 -9.29 23.48
C ALA A 32 -38.35 -9.55 22.77
N ASP A 33 -38.65 -8.75 21.75
CA ASP A 33 -39.82 -9.00 20.90
C ASP A 33 -39.55 -10.09 19.85
N ASP A 34 -40.59 -10.46 19.10
CA ASP A 34 -40.50 -11.49 18.06
C ASP A 34 -39.49 -11.11 16.96
N HIS A 35 -39.36 -9.81 16.64
CA HIS A 35 -38.44 -9.34 15.61
C HIS A 35 -36.97 -9.43 16.05
N GLU A 36 -36.69 -9.05 17.30
CA GLU A 36 -35.38 -9.19 17.93
C GLU A 36 -34.98 -10.68 18.03
N THR A 37 -35.95 -11.55 18.35
CA THR A 37 -35.76 -13.00 18.39
C THR A 37 -35.37 -13.56 17.03
N ASP A 38 -36.11 -13.21 15.97
CA ASP A 38 -35.81 -13.62 14.59
C ASP A 38 -34.45 -13.11 14.10
N LEU A 39 -34.04 -11.90 14.51
CA LEU A 39 -32.73 -11.36 14.17
C LEU A 39 -31.61 -12.14 14.85
N TYR A 40 -31.76 -12.44 16.15
CA TYR A 40 -30.80 -13.20 16.93
C TYR A 40 -30.64 -14.63 16.39
N GLU A 41 -31.74 -15.33 16.08
CA GLU A 41 -31.68 -16.70 15.54
C GLU A 41 -30.93 -16.75 14.20
N ARG A 42 -31.16 -15.76 13.33
CA ARG A 42 -30.42 -15.64 12.06
C ARG A 42 -28.93 -15.42 12.30
N GLN A 43 -28.56 -14.47 13.17
CA GLN A 43 -27.17 -14.20 13.52
C GLN A 43 -26.49 -15.41 14.16
N LEU A 44 -27.17 -16.10 15.08
CA LEU A 44 -26.66 -17.30 15.75
C LEU A 44 -26.39 -18.41 14.74
N LYS A 45 -27.33 -18.66 13.81
CA LYS A 45 -27.17 -19.66 12.76
C LYS A 45 -26.00 -19.33 11.83
N GLU A 46 -25.85 -18.07 11.46
CA GLU A 46 -24.71 -17.60 10.65
C GLU A 46 -23.38 -17.82 11.37
N VAL A 47 -23.27 -17.41 12.63
CA VAL A 47 -22.05 -17.60 13.45
C VAL A 47 -21.70 -19.08 13.60
N LEU A 48 -22.68 -19.95 13.87
CA LEU A 48 -22.44 -21.38 13.99
C LEU A 48 -21.99 -22.01 12.67
N THR A 49 -22.52 -21.54 11.54
CA THR A 49 -22.07 -21.94 10.19
C THR A 49 -20.62 -21.53 9.96
N CYS A 50 -20.28 -20.25 10.22
CA CYS A 50 -18.92 -19.73 10.10
C CYS A 50 -17.91 -20.47 11.00
N ARG A 51 -18.31 -20.85 12.22
CA ARG A 51 -17.50 -21.68 13.13
C ARG A 51 -17.22 -23.05 12.51
N ALA A 52 -18.26 -23.75 12.05
CA ALA A 52 -18.11 -25.08 11.46
C ALA A 52 -17.19 -25.07 10.23
N ASP A 53 -17.33 -24.07 9.35
CA ASP A 53 -16.45 -23.90 8.20
C ASP A 53 -15.01 -23.58 8.59
N THR A 54 -14.81 -22.76 9.61
CA THR A 54 -13.48 -22.44 10.14
C THR A 54 -12.81 -23.69 10.71
N VAL A 55 -13.52 -24.48 11.52
CA VAL A 55 -13.03 -25.75 12.06
C VAL A 55 -12.62 -26.69 10.93
N ARG A 56 -13.47 -26.85 9.90
CA ARG A 56 -13.17 -27.68 8.73
C ARG A 56 -11.89 -27.23 8.05
N ARG A 57 -11.74 -25.92 7.78
CA ARG A 57 -10.54 -25.35 7.14
C ARG A 57 -9.28 -25.55 7.99
N LEU A 58 -9.37 -25.31 9.30
CA LEU A 58 -8.23 -25.47 10.20
C LEU A 58 -7.79 -26.93 10.33
N ARG A 59 -8.74 -27.87 10.37
CA ARG A 59 -8.44 -29.30 10.34
C ARG A 59 -7.79 -29.72 9.03
N GLU A 60 -8.22 -29.17 7.89
CA GLU A 60 -7.59 -29.41 6.58
C GLU A 60 -6.14 -28.90 6.55
N VAL A 61 -5.90 -27.67 7.02
CA VAL A 61 -4.53 -27.11 7.13
C VAL A 61 -3.64 -27.98 8.01
N TRP A 62 -4.15 -28.42 9.16
CA TRP A 62 -3.39 -29.29 10.05
C TRP A 62 -3.10 -30.65 9.39
N THR A 63 -4.15 -31.34 8.92
CA THR A 63 -4.02 -32.74 8.48
C THR A 63 -3.36 -32.89 7.12
N THR A 64 -3.57 -31.94 6.20
CA THR A 64 -3.12 -32.04 4.80
C THR A 64 -1.82 -31.29 4.56
N HIS A 65 -1.63 -30.14 5.21
CA HIS A 65 -0.48 -29.25 4.98
C HIS A 65 0.56 -29.32 6.10
N ASP A 66 0.33 -30.16 7.13
CA ASP A 66 1.19 -30.31 8.32
C ASP A 66 1.57 -28.96 8.94
N TYR A 67 0.61 -28.02 8.95
CA TYR A 67 0.82 -26.65 9.40
C TYR A 67 -0.04 -26.34 10.62
N ASP A 68 0.53 -25.64 11.59
CA ASP A 68 -0.14 -25.29 12.84
C ASP A 68 -1.37 -24.40 12.59
N PRO A 69 -2.58 -24.83 13.02
CA PRO A 69 -3.82 -24.09 12.73
C PRO A 69 -3.90 -22.74 13.44
N LEU A 70 -3.28 -22.59 14.63
CA LEU A 70 -3.26 -21.33 15.36
C LEU A 70 -2.37 -20.32 14.64
N LEU A 71 -1.17 -20.74 14.23
CA LEU A 71 -0.28 -19.89 13.45
C LEU A 71 -0.92 -19.49 12.10
N PHE A 72 -1.66 -20.41 11.48
CA PHE A 72 -2.39 -20.12 10.26
C PHE A 72 -3.50 -19.08 10.50
N ALA A 73 -4.31 -19.27 11.54
CA ALA A 73 -5.36 -18.32 11.91
C ALA A 73 -4.79 -16.93 12.24
N LEU A 74 -3.68 -16.86 12.99
CA LEU A 74 -2.99 -15.60 13.28
C LEU A 74 -2.49 -14.91 12.01
N GLY A 75 -1.89 -15.66 11.08
CA GLY A 75 -1.46 -15.13 9.78
C GLY A 75 -2.62 -14.53 8.99
N GLU A 76 -3.77 -15.19 8.98
CA GLU A 76 -4.98 -14.69 8.33
C GLU A 76 -5.53 -13.44 8.99
N GLN A 77 -5.60 -13.40 10.32
CA GLN A 77 -6.03 -12.19 11.04
C GLN A 77 -5.08 -11.01 10.81
N GLN A 78 -3.77 -11.27 10.71
CA GLN A 78 -2.80 -10.23 10.37
C GLN A 78 -3.02 -9.69 8.95
N ARG A 79 -3.38 -10.54 7.97
CA ARG A 79 -3.75 -10.08 6.62
C ARG A 79 -5.05 -9.26 6.63
N VAL A 80 -6.07 -9.70 7.39
CA VAL A 80 -7.32 -8.96 7.55
C VAL A 80 -7.06 -7.58 8.15
N LYS A 81 -6.26 -7.52 9.21
CA LYS A 81 -5.83 -6.26 9.85
C LYS A 81 -5.10 -5.35 8.87
N ALA A 82 -4.09 -5.87 8.16
CA ALA A 82 -3.33 -5.09 7.18
C ALA A 82 -4.21 -4.53 6.05
N ALA A 83 -5.16 -5.32 5.55
CA ALA A 83 -6.12 -4.88 4.55
C ALA A 83 -7.11 -3.83 5.09
N ALA A 84 -7.54 -3.96 6.33
CA ALA A 84 -8.37 -2.94 6.99
C ALA A 84 -7.61 -1.62 7.17
N GLU A 85 -6.37 -1.69 7.66
CA GLU A 85 -5.49 -0.52 7.78
C GLU A 85 -5.27 0.15 6.43
N GLU A 86 -5.03 -0.61 5.37
CA GLU A 86 -4.92 -0.06 4.01
C GLU A 86 -6.18 0.68 3.58
N ARG A 87 -7.36 0.07 3.74
CA ARG A 87 -8.64 0.73 3.41
C ARG A 87 -8.82 2.03 4.18
N ILE A 88 -8.45 2.06 5.47
CA ILE A 88 -8.48 3.28 6.28
C ILE A 88 -7.57 4.35 5.67
N ARG A 89 -6.33 4.02 5.28
CA ARG A 89 -5.42 4.98 4.62
C ARG A 89 -6.00 5.55 3.34
N LEU A 90 -6.59 4.70 2.49
CA LEU A 90 -7.23 5.13 1.24
C LEU A 90 -8.44 6.05 1.50
N LEU A 91 -9.24 5.77 2.53
CA LEU A 91 -10.37 6.63 2.91
C LEU A 91 -9.89 8.00 3.43
N VAL A 92 -8.84 8.03 4.25
CA VAL A 92 -8.21 9.29 4.72
C VAL A 92 -7.64 10.08 3.54
N ALA A 93 -6.95 9.41 2.61
CA ALA A 93 -6.46 10.03 1.38
C ALA A 93 -7.61 10.62 0.56
N TYR A 94 -8.70 9.87 0.36
CA TYR A 94 -9.90 10.34 -0.33
C TYR A 94 -10.48 11.60 0.33
N ALA A 95 -10.71 11.55 1.64
CA ALA A 95 -11.29 12.64 2.41
C ALA A 95 -10.45 13.93 2.36
N ARG A 96 -9.13 13.80 2.26
CA ARG A 96 -8.17 14.91 2.27
C ARG A 96 -7.85 15.49 0.90
N GLU A 97 -7.86 14.65 -0.13
CA GLU A 97 -7.31 15.02 -1.43
C GLU A 97 -8.37 15.08 -2.54
N PHE A 98 -9.53 14.43 -2.38
CA PHE A 98 -10.51 14.29 -3.47
C PHE A 98 -11.88 14.89 -3.14
N VAL A 99 -12.13 15.20 -1.87
CA VAL A 99 -13.36 15.89 -1.45
C VAL A 99 -13.25 17.39 -1.73
N SER A 100 -14.26 17.94 -2.40
CA SER A 100 -14.39 19.33 -2.82
C SER A 100 -15.80 19.84 -2.44
N PRO A 101 -16.00 21.12 -2.09
CA PRO A 101 -15.04 22.25 -2.09
C PRO A 101 -14.16 22.33 -0.84
N ARG A 102 -14.47 21.59 0.23
CA ARG A 102 -13.73 21.63 1.49
C ARG A 102 -13.33 20.20 1.90
N PRO A 103 -12.04 19.85 1.78
CA PRO A 103 -11.54 18.59 2.32
C PRO A 103 -11.77 18.49 3.83
N TYR A 104 -11.96 17.28 4.34
CA TYR A 104 -12.12 17.05 5.79
C TYR A 104 -10.87 17.48 6.56
N THR A 105 -11.03 18.09 7.72
CA THR A 105 -9.90 18.56 8.54
C THR A 105 -9.19 17.39 9.24
N GLN A 106 -7.94 17.60 9.66
CA GLN A 106 -7.20 16.57 10.41
C GLN A 106 -7.89 16.27 11.74
N GLU A 107 -8.49 17.29 12.35
CA GLU A 107 -9.20 17.24 13.62
C GLU A 107 -10.48 16.40 13.51
N ALA A 108 -11.25 16.57 12.43
CA ALA A 108 -12.46 15.79 12.20
C ALA A 108 -12.14 14.31 11.97
N LEU A 109 -11.13 14.02 11.15
CA LEU A 109 -10.70 12.64 10.89
C LEU A 109 -10.09 12.00 12.16
N ALA A 110 -9.34 12.77 12.94
CA ALA A 110 -8.75 12.32 14.20
C ALA A 110 -9.82 11.90 15.21
N ALA A 111 -10.90 12.68 15.33
CA ALA A 111 -12.02 12.36 16.21
C ALA A 111 -12.69 11.04 15.82
N GLU A 112 -12.97 10.82 14.52
CA GLU A 112 -13.62 9.58 14.03
C GLU A 112 -12.70 8.35 14.11
N MET A 113 -11.39 8.54 13.95
CA MET A 113 -10.41 7.45 14.00
C MET A 113 -9.91 7.14 15.43
N GLU A 114 -10.39 7.88 16.44
CA GLU A 114 -9.85 7.85 17.80
C GLU A 114 -8.31 8.01 17.82
N ALA A 115 -7.79 8.84 16.92
CA ALA A 115 -6.37 9.03 16.68
C ALA A 115 -5.94 10.49 16.94
N SER A 116 -4.64 10.74 17.10
CA SER A 116 -4.16 12.12 17.16
C SER A 116 -4.16 12.78 15.76
N PRO A 117 -4.33 14.12 15.65
CA PRO A 117 -4.18 14.82 14.37
C PRO A 117 -2.81 14.59 13.72
N SER A 118 -1.77 14.36 14.53
CA SER A 118 -0.43 14.00 14.05
C SER A 118 -0.41 12.63 13.38
N ALA A 119 -1.13 11.65 13.95
CA ALA A 119 -1.27 10.32 13.35
C ALA A 119 -2.02 10.40 12.01
N VAL A 120 -3.12 11.17 11.94
CA VAL A 120 -3.86 11.39 10.67
C VAL A 120 -2.98 12.03 9.60
N ARG A 121 -2.12 12.98 9.98
CA ARG A 121 -1.20 13.64 9.03
C ARG A 121 -0.25 12.67 8.34
N GLY A 122 0.19 11.62 9.04
CA GLY A 122 1.07 10.58 8.51
C GLY A 122 0.35 9.30 8.11
N ALA A 123 -0.98 9.26 8.18
CA ALA A 123 -1.76 8.04 7.98
C ALA A 123 -1.72 7.55 6.54
N TYR A 124 -1.57 8.43 5.55
CA TYR A 124 -1.53 8.07 4.14
C TYR A 124 -0.43 8.82 3.40
N ASP A 125 -0.06 8.30 2.24
CA ASP A 125 0.97 8.86 1.37
C ASP A 125 0.48 9.16 -0.05
N HIS A 126 1.41 9.59 -0.90
CA HIS A 126 1.13 9.87 -2.30
C HIS A 126 0.66 8.62 -3.08
N GLN A 127 1.06 7.40 -2.66
CA GLN A 127 0.62 6.17 -3.32
C GLN A 127 -0.83 5.93 -3.00
N ASP A 128 -1.22 6.15 -1.74
CA ASP A 128 -2.61 6.06 -1.33
C ASP A 128 -3.45 7.05 -2.16
N VAL A 129 -2.92 8.24 -2.47
CA VAL A 129 -3.56 9.21 -3.39
C VAL A 129 -3.66 8.66 -4.82
N GLU A 130 -2.60 8.06 -5.36
CA GLU A 130 -2.61 7.46 -6.71
C GLU A 130 -3.58 6.28 -6.82
N ILE A 131 -3.63 5.41 -5.81
CA ILE A 131 -4.57 4.28 -5.72
C ILE A 131 -6.00 4.82 -5.73
N VAL A 132 -6.29 5.84 -4.91
CA VAL A 132 -7.61 6.47 -4.87
C VAL A 132 -7.97 7.14 -6.21
N ALA A 133 -7.03 7.86 -6.84
CA ALA A 133 -7.25 8.47 -8.15
C ALA A 133 -7.58 7.40 -9.21
N SER A 134 -6.82 6.30 -9.23
CA SER A 134 -7.03 5.19 -10.16
C SER A 134 -8.36 4.47 -9.92
N ALA A 135 -8.75 4.27 -8.65
CA ALA A 135 -9.98 3.58 -8.28
C ALA A 135 -11.24 4.43 -8.51
N THR A 136 -11.15 5.75 -8.34
CA THR A 136 -12.31 6.65 -8.40
C THR A 136 -12.42 7.43 -9.71
N GLY A 137 -11.36 7.45 -10.54
CA GLY A 137 -11.27 8.29 -11.72
C GLY A 137 -11.21 9.80 -11.42
N ARG A 138 -11.07 10.19 -10.15
CA ARG A 138 -11.06 11.59 -9.73
C ARG A 138 -9.65 12.15 -9.76
N ARG A 139 -9.58 13.47 -9.89
CA ARG A 139 -8.34 14.25 -9.72
C ARG A 139 -8.28 14.79 -8.30
N THR A 140 -7.06 14.84 -7.75
CA THR A 140 -6.83 15.53 -6.49
C THR A 140 -7.19 17.02 -6.61
N THR A 141 -7.76 17.57 -5.55
CA THR A 141 -8.02 19.00 -5.36
C THR A 141 -6.78 19.74 -4.85
N VAL A 142 -5.80 18.99 -4.33
CA VAL A 142 -4.56 19.54 -3.79
C VAL A 142 -3.54 19.67 -4.92
N VAL A 143 -3.25 20.91 -5.29
CA VAL A 143 -2.21 21.23 -6.25
C VAL A 143 -0.85 21.19 -5.57
N GLN A 144 -0.02 20.23 -5.96
CA GLN A 144 1.39 20.21 -5.56
C GLN A 144 2.20 21.05 -6.54
N GLN A 145 3.14 21.84 -6.01
CA GLN A 145 4.02 22.67 -6.83
C GLN A 145 5.27 21.88 -7.21
N PRO A 146 5.68 21.91 -8.49
CA PRO A 146 6.96 21.38 -8.92
C PRO A 146 8.13 22.00 -8.13
N ALA A 147 9.21 21.24 -7.98
CA ALA A 147 10.44 21.78 -7.41
C ALA A 147 10.98 22.88 -8.34
N ALA A 148 11.21 24.08 -7.79
CA ALA A 148 11.95 25.10 -8.51
C ALA A 148 13.38 24.61 -8.81
N PRO A 149 14.06 25.09 -9.87
CA PRO A 149 15.39 24.62 -10.24
C PRO A 149 16.41 24.64 -9.09
N GLY A 150 16.42 25.70 -8.27
CA GLY A 150 17.28 25.78 -7.08
C GLY A 150 16.96 24.73 -6.01
N THR A 151 15.68 24.42 -5.81
CA THR A 151 15.23 23.35 -4.90
C THR A 151 15.63 21.98 -5.42
N LEU A 152 15.47 21.74 -6.73
CA LEU A 152 15.90 20.49 -7.35
C LEU A 152 17.41 20.28 -7.17
N ASN A 153 18.22 21.28 -7.49
CA ASN A 153 19.67 21.18 -7.36
C ASN A 153 20.09 20.87 -5.92
N ALA A 154 19.45 21.49 -4.94
CA ALA A 154 19.69 21.19 -3.52
C ALA A 154 19.31 19.75 -3.16
N LEU A 155 18.18 19.24 -3.66
CA LEU A 155 17.76 17.86 -3.43
C LEU A 155 18.70 16.84 -4.09
N ILE A 156 19.14 17.10 -5.32
CA ILE A 156 20.11 16.25 -6.03
C ILE A 156 21.45 16.22 -5.29
N SER A 157 21.94 17.38 -4.86
CA SER A 157 23.16 17.45 -4.03
C SER A 157 23.00 16.67 -2.71
N GLU A 158 21.85 16.78 -2.03
CA GLU A 158 21.58 16.02 -0.80
C GLU A 158 21.53 14.51 -1.06
N LEU A 159 21.00 14.08 -2.22
CA LEU A 159 21.00 12.68 -2.64
C LEU A 159 22.42 12.18 -2.89
N GLU A 160 23.23 12.94 -3.63
CA GLU A 160 24.64 12.62 -3.91
C GLU A 160 25.44 12.44 -2.63
N ASP A 161 25.33 13.37 -1.69
CA ASP A 161 26.05 13.33 -0.41
C ASP A 161 25.72 12.09 0.44
N ARG A 162 24.52 11.54 0.23
CA ARG A 162 24.03 10.35 0.95
C ARG A 162 24.24 9.06 0.19
N THR A 163 24.60 9.13 -1.09
CA THR A 163 24.82 7.95 -1.92
C THR A 163 26.23 7.44 -1.71
N SER A 164 26.35 6.16 -1.33
CA SER A 164 27.65 5.50 -1.21
C SER A 164 28.34 5.43 -2.58
N ALA A 165 29.66 5.62 -2.63
CA ALA A 165 30.43 5.35 -3.84
C ALA A 165 30.31 3.85 -4.17
N PRO A 166 29.85 3.47 -5.38
CA PRO A 166 29.98 4.20 -6.66
C PRO A 166 28.69 4.85 -7.24
N GLY A 167 27.56 4.88 -6.53
CA GLY A 167 26.30 5.43 -7.09
C GLY A 167 26.27 6.97 -7.20
N ARG A 168 27.15 7.66 -6.46
CA ARG A 168 27.13 9.13 -6.31
C ARG A 168 27.26 9.88 -7.63
N GLU A 169 28.15 9.43 -8.51
CA GLU A 169 28.42 10.09 -9.81
C GLU A 169 27.28 9.96 -10.83
N HIS A 170 26.27 9.14 -10.55
CA HIS A 170 25.15 8.89 -11.46
C HIS A 170 23.87 9.64 -11.07
N VAL A 171 23.75 10.16 -9.85
CA VAL A 171 22.52 10.81 -9.35
C VAL A 171 22.09 11.98 -10.24
N ALA A 172 22.99 12.94 -10.50
CA ALA A 172 22.69 14.08 -11.39
C ALA A 172 22.40 13.64 -12.83
N GLY A 173 23.12 12.63 -13.35
CA GLY A 173 22.88 12.10 -14.69
C GLY A 173 21.48 11.48 -14.84
N VAL A 174 21.02 10.74 -13.82
CA VAL A 174 19.66 10.19 -13.78
C VAL A 174 18.61 11.31 -13.71
N ALA A 175 18.86 12.34 -12.90
CA ALA A 175 17.98 13.50 -12.82
C ALA A 175 17.86 14.23 -14.17
N GLN A 176 18.98 14.39 -14.89
CA GLN A 176 18.98 14.99 -16.22
C GLN A 176 18.20 14.12 -17.22
N ALA A 177 18.41 12.80 -17.23
CA ALA A 177 17.67 11.89 -18.09
C ALA A 177 16.15 11.97 -17.85
N LEU A 178 15.72 12.10 -16.59
CA LEU A 178 14.32 12.30 -16.24
C LEU A 178 13.78 13.63 -16.80
N LEU A 179 14.52 14.73 -16.64
CA LEU A 179 14.14 16.02 -17.22
C LEU A 179 14.03 15.97 -18.75
N ASP A 180 15.00 15.37 -19.43
CA ASP A 180 15.03 15.22 -20.89
C ASP A 180 13.84 14.39 -21.40
N HIS A 181 13.36 13.47 -20.59
CA HIS A 181 12.15 12.69 -20.84
C HIS A 181 10.88 13.34 -20.24
N GLY A 182 10.87 14.64 -19.96
CA GLY A 182 9.65 15.37 -19.57
C GLY A 182 9.08 14.98 -18.21
N TRP A 183 9.89 14.42 -17.32
CA TRP A 183 9.50 14.21 -15.93
C TRP A 183 9.59 15.52 -15.15
N THR A 184 8.60 15.75 -14.30
CA THR A 184 8.52 16.94 -13.46
C THR A 184 8.95 16.58 -12.03
N PRO A 185 9.98 17.24 -11.46
CA PRO A 185 10.41 16.97 -10.11
C PRO A 185 9.49 17.62 -9.09
N TYR A 186 9.29 16.94 -7.97
CA TYR A 186 8.55 17.42 -6.81
C TYR A 186 9.39 17.20 -5.55
N PRO A 187 9.41 18.17 -4.63
CA PRO A 187 10.10 18.00 -3.37
C PRO A 187 9.43 16.88 -2.56
N PRO A 188 10.18 16.17 -1.71
CA PRO A 188 9.59 15.15 -0.86
C PRO A 188 8.52 15.77 0.03
N VAL A 189 7.32 15.20 -0.03
CA VAL A 189 6.20 15.67 0.79
C VAL A 189 6.33 15.02 2.16
N ARG A 190 6.06 15.77 3.24
CA ARG A 190 6.07 15.28 4.64
C ARG A 190 5.12 14.08 4.90
N ARG A 191 4.33 13.68 3.91
CA ARG A 191 3.31 12.62 3.99
C ARG A 191 3.83 11.25 3.55
N THR A 192 5.14 11.04 3.50
CA THR A 192 5.68 9.69 3.19
C THR A 192 5.64 8.86 4.47
N PRO A 193 5.10 7.62 4.50
CA PRO A 193 4.80 6.91 5.74
C PRO A 193 6.05 6.47 6.49
N ASN A 194 7.20 6.54 5.83
CA ASN A 194 8.47 6.28 6.48
C ASN A 194 9.23 7.59 6.72
N PRO A 195 9.22 8.15 7.94
CA PRO A 195 9.97 9.35 8.27
C PRO A 195 11.50 9.18 8.13
N LYS A 196 12.02 7.93 8.09
CA LYS A 196 13.43 7.71 7.72
C LYS A 196 13.68 8.03 6.24
N TYR A 197 12.70 7.88 5.34
CA TYR A 197 12.85 8.13 3.90
C TYR A 197 12.26 9.47 3.43
N ALA A 198 11.41 10.14 4.23
CA ALA A 198 10.78 11.41 3.87
C ALA A 198 11.75 12.60 3.62
N ARG A 199 13.05 12.45 3.89
CA ARG A 199 14.11 13.43 3.54
C ARG A 199 15.08 12.90 2.48
N ARG A 200 14.77 11.79 1.82
CA ARG A 200 15.76 10.98 1.11
C ARG A 200 15.43 10.73 -0.35
N TYR A 201 14.46 11.40 -0.95
CA TYR A 201 14.16 11.17 -2.35
C TYR A 201 13.73 12.43 -3.08
N VAL A 202 13.89 12.40 -4.40
CA VAL A 202 13.20 13.29 -5.33
C VAL A 202 12.07 12.48 -5.97
N ARG A 203 10.84 13.01 -5.91
CA ARG A 203 9.72 12.43 -6.65
C ARG A 203 9.69 13.03 -8.04
N TRP A 204 9.54 12.18 -9.04
CA TRP A 204 9.42 12.57 -10.43
C TRP A 204 8.05 12.15 -10.90
N GLU A 205 7.25 13.09 -11.41
CA GLU A 205 5.92 12.80 -11.95
C GLU A 205 5.92 12.99 -13.46
N ARG A 206 5.27 12.08 -14.18
CA ARG A 206 4.94 12.27 -15.59
C ARG A 206 3.46 11.96 -15.81
N ARG A 207 2.85 12.73 -16.71
CA ARG A 207 1.44 12.62 -17.07
C ARG A 207 1.30 12.24 -18.54
N TRP A 208 0.40 11.32 -18.82
CA TRP A 208 0.04 10.87 -20.16
C TRP A 208 -1.33 11.42 -20.59
N PRO A 209 -1.60 11.47 -21.91
CA PRO A 209 -2.80 12.13 -22.46
C PRO A 209 -4.12 11.57 -21.95
N HIS A 210 -4.24 10.26 -21.72
CA HIS A 210 -5.48 9.62 -21.27
C HIS A 210 -5.56 9.48 -19.74
N GLY A 211 -4.80 10.30 -19.02
CA GLY A 211 -4.93 10.48 -17.58
C GLY A 211 -4.08 9.54 -16.74
N THR A 212 -3.25 8.69 -17.35
CA THR A 212 -2.23 7.96 -16.58
C THR A 212 -1.23 8.94 -15.99
N VAL A 213 -1.03 8.87 -14.68
CA VAL A 213 0.00 9.61 -13.95
C VAL A 213 0.88 8.60 -13.28
N ILE A 214 2.19 8.78 -13.41
CA ILE A 214 3.19 7.90 -12.79
C ILE A 214 4.15 8.75 -11.98
N SER A 215 4.46 8.26 -10.78
CA SER A 215 5.53 8.78 -9.95
C SER A 215 6.69 7.80 -9.85
N LEU A 216 7.91 8.29 -10.11
CA LEU A 216 9.16 7.60 -9.82
C LEU A 216 9.85 8.25 -8.62
N TYR A 217 10.58 7.44 -7.86
CA TYR A 217 11.29 7.85 -6.65
C TYR A 217 12.77 7.62 -6.87
N GLN A 218 13.54 8.70 -6.87
CA GLN A 218 14.99 8.64 -6.92
C GLN A 218 15.54 8.71 -5.49
N GLU A 219 16.19 7.64 -5.04
CA GLU A 219 16.67 7.45 -3.66
C GLU A 219 18.20 7.49 -3.55
N PRO A 220 18.78 7.71 -2.35
CA PRO A 220 20.21 7.86 -2.17
C PRO A 220 20.93 6.50 -2.23
N ALA A 221 20.22 5.39 -2.28
CA ALA A 221 20.84 4.08 -2.47
C ALA A 221 21.22 3.82 -3.94
N GLY A 222 21.00 4.79 -4.83
CA GLY A 222 21.15 4.58 -6.25
C GLY A 222 19.93 3.89 -6.85
N PHE A 223 18.73 4.15 -6.34
CA PHE A 223 17.51 3.48 -6.79
C PHE A 223 16.57 4.46 -7.48
N LEU A 224 16.00 4.05 -8.61
CA LEU A 224 14.94 4.75 -9.33
C LEU A 224 13.79 3.76 -9.60
N GLY A 225 12.63 3.96 -8.99
CA GLY A 225 11.52 3.05 -9.22
C GLY A 225 10.15 3.64 -8.93
N THR A 226 9.12 2.98 -9.43
CA THR A 226 7.77 3.07 -8.89
C THR A 226 7.76 2.48 -7.49
N TYR A 227 7.00 3.09 -6.59
CA TYR A 227 6.96 2.64 -5.21
C TYR A 227 6.18 1.32 -5.09
N ALA A 228 6.61 0.43 -4.17
CA ALA A 228 6.42 -1.03 -4.13
C ALA A 228 4.98 -1.62 -4.06
N ARG A 229 3.93 -0.85 -4.35
CA ARG A 229 2.54 -1.34 -4.32
C ARG A 229 1.96 -1.70 -5.69
N MET A 230 2.70 -1.48 -6.78
CA MET A 230 2.33 -1.98 -8.10
C MET A 230 2.89 -3.40 -8.28
N ALA A 231 2.07 -4.29 -8.83
CA ALA A 231 2.52 -5.64 -9.16
C ALA A 231 3.59 -5.57 -10.29
N PRO A 232 4.63 -6.43 -10.27
CA PRO A 232 5.70 -6.38 -11.26
C PRO A 232 5.24 -6.60 -12.72
N ASP A 233 4.08 -7.21 -12.91
CA ASP A 233 3.43 -7.44 -14.21
C ASP A 233 2.56 -6.27 -14.68
N ASP A 234 2.34 -5.24 -13.84
CA ASP A 234 1.65 -4.03 -14.26
C ASP A 234 2.52 -3.29 -15.29
N PRO A 235 1.98 -2.91 -16.47
CA PRO A 235 2.75 -2.20 -17.50
C PRO A 235 3.31 -0.85 -17.01
N ARG A 236 2.75 -0.30 -15.92
CA ARG A 236 3.20 0.93 -15.26
C ARG A 236 4.32 0.70 -14.25
N TRP A 237 4.64 -0.53 -13.88
CA TRP A 237 5.74 -0.83 -12.95
C TRP A 237 7.10 -0.48 -13.57
N PHE A 238 8.00 0.09 -12.78
CA PHE A 238 9.39 0.39 -13.16
C PHE A 238 10.29 0.29 -11.94
N SER A 239 11.48 -0.26 -12.09
CA SER A 239 12.47 -0.36 -11.02
C SER A 239 13.85 -0.56 -11.63
N GLU A 240 14.77 0.35 -11.33
CA GLU A 240 16.16 0.29 -11.75
C GLU A 240 17.08 0.73 -10.62
N THR A 241 18.25 0.11 -10.54
CA THR A 241 19.32 0.51 -9.62
C THR A 241 20.49 1.05 -10.43
N TYR A 242 20.89 2.30 -10.21
CA TYR A 242 22.08 2.92 -10.76
C TYR A 242 23.24 2.91 -9.76
N GLY A 243 24.48 2.90 -10.25
CA GLY A 243 25.65 2.61 -9.43
C GLY A 243 26.09 1.18 -9.64
N ILE A 244 25.82 0.30 -8.66
CA ILE A 244 26.10 -1.14 -8.78
C ILE A 244 24.79 -1.93 -8.70
N ASN A 245 24.56 -2.82 -9.67
CA ASN A 245 23.42 -3.74 -9.64
C ASN A 245 23.68 -4.97 -8.74
N ALA A 246 22.70 -5.87 -8.64
CA ALA A 246 22.81 -7.08 -7.83
C ALA A 246 23.97 -8.02 -8.24
N ASP A 247 24.40 -7.93 -9.51
CA ASP A 247 25.47 -8.73 -10.09
C ASP A 247 26.86 -8.07 -9.92
N GLY A 248 26.93 -6.89 -9.29
CA GLY A 248 28.18 -6.15 -9.11
C GLY A 248 28.57 -5.28 -10.30
N GLU A 249 27.74 -5.21 -11.34
CA GLU A 249 28.02 -4.44 -12.55
C GLU A 249 27.65 -2.97 -12.40
N LYS A 250 28.39 -2.10 -13.09
CA LYS A 250 28.16 -0.66 -13.05
C LYS A 250 26.98 -0.28 -13.94
N VAL A 251 25.92 0.26 -13.35
CA VAL A 251 24.77 0.82 -14.06
C VAL A 251 24.90 2.33 -14.11
N THR A 252 25.01 2.86 -15.33
CA THR A 252 25.24 4.29 -15.59
C THR A 252 23.93 5.04 -15.77
N ALA A 253 24.00 6.38 -15.77
CA ALA A 253 22.85 7.22 -16.13
C ALA A 253 22.35 6.96 -17.57
N SER A 254 23.23 6.54 -18.50
CA SER A 254 22.85 6.20 -19.88
C SER A 254 22.01 4.92 -19.94
N ASP A 255 22.32 3.95 -19.09
CA ASP A 255 21.54 2.71 -18.98
C ASP A 255 20.15 3.02 -18.45
N ILE A 256 20.06 3.87 -17.41
CA ILE A 256 18.78 4.37 -16.89
C ILE A 256 17.99 5.15 -17.95
N ALA A 257 18.64 6.00 -18.74
CA ALA A 257 17.96 6.73 -19.82
C ALA A 257 17.37 5.77 -20.87
N THR A 258 18.10 4.71 -21.21
CA THR A 258 17.64 3.67 -22.13
C THR A 258 16.44 2.90 -21.55
N ALA A 259 16.52 2.50 -20.28
CA ALA A 259 15.42 1.84 -19.57
C ALA A 259 14.18 2.74 -19.47
N LEU A 260 14.36 4.03 -19.17
CA LEU A 260 13.29 5.02 -19.12
C LEU A 260 12.60 5.18 -20.48
N ALA A 261 13.36 5.24 -21.59
CA ALA A 261 12.79 5.34 -22.92
C ALA A 261 11.90 4.11 -23.26
N ALA A 262 12.38 2.90 -22.96
CA ALA A 262 11.60 1.68 -23.15
C ALA A 262 10.34 1.67 -22.28
N TYR A 263 10.46 2.10 -21.03
CA TYR A 263 9.36 2.22 -20.09
C TYR A 263 8.27 3.21 -20.56
N ILE A 264 8.68 4.39 -21.01
CA ILE A 264 7.76 5.43 -21.51
C ILE A 264 6.94 4.90 -22.69
N ASN A 265 7.55 4.14 -23.60
CA ASN A 265 6.85 3.53 -24.73
C ASN A 265 5.79 2.52 -24.24
N ARG A 266 6.14 1.65 -23.29
CA ARG A 266 5.22 0.67 -22.69
C ARG A 266 4.01 1.36 -22.04
N VAL A 267 4.25 2.38 -21.21
CA VAL A 267 3.17 3.13 -20.54
C VAL A 267 2.29 3.86 -21.56
N SER A 268 2.87 4.43 -22.62
CA SER A 268 2.12 5.13 -23.66
C SER A 268 1.16 4.20 -24.41
N GLN A 269 1.58 2.95 -24.68
CA GLN A 269 0.70 1.94 -25.28
C GLN A 269 -0.48 1.62 -24.35
N HIS A 270 -0.20 1.35 -23.07
CA HIS A 270 -1.24 1.07 -22.08
C HIS A 270 -2.20 2.25 -21.88
N ASP A 271 -1.70 3.49 -21.83
CA ASP A 271 -2.55 4.69 -21.71
C ASP A 271 -3.44 4.87 -22.94
N ALA A 272 -2.89 4.65 -24.15
CA ALA A 272 -3.68 4.69 -25.39
C ALA A 272 -4.76 3.61 -25.44
N GLU A 273 -4.53 2.42 -24.88
CA GLU A 273 -5.55 1.37 -24.76
C GLU A 273 -6.66 1.76 -23.80
N ARG A 274 -6.35 2.43 -22.67
CA ARG A 274 -7.37 2.95 -21.75
C ARG A 274 -8.23 4.01 -22.42
N GLY A 275 -7.64 4.88 -23.24
CA GLY A 275 -8.37 5.92 -23.98
C GLY A 275 -9.38 5.41 -25.01
N ARG A 276 -9.31 4.12 -25.39
CA ARG A 276 -10.25 3.48 -26.34
C ARG A 276 -11.46 2.81 -25.66
N ARG A 277 -11.43 2.68 -24.33
CA ARG A 277 -12.52 2.07 -23.54
C ARG A 277 -13.46 3.14 -23.00
#